data_AF-A0A521IN69-F1
#
_entry.id   AF-A0A521IN69-F1
#
_cell.length_a   1.000
_cell.length_b   1.000
_cell.length_c   1.000
_cell.angle_alpha   90.00
_cell.angle_beta   90.00
_cell.angle_gamma   90.00
#
_symmetry.space_group_name_H-M   'P 1'
#
loop_
_entity.id
_entity.type
_entity.pdbx_description
1 polymer ?
#
loop_
_entity_poly.entity_id
_entity_poly.type
_entity_poly.pdbx_seq_one_letter_code
_entity_poly.pdbx_strand_id
1 'polypeptide(L)'
;MERRKGYRPEHERKVDHDLFAYRDAHRIIRVQQEKLADLRLTGRKMTATYELSEGGRGGPTNYPEETLAIKITEIEDLIQRKQDYIDAIDEIIADALPEAEYRQFLQLYWLTCSRHTPIRMRMATVLAEMPFLEYVDRRRCRRRRDQFYDWRNRIYQRLAEALGYL
;
A
#
# COMPACT_ATOMS: atom_id res chain seq x y z
N MET A 1 -26.56 -0.90 -22.08
CA MET A 1 -25.19 -1.38 -22.35
C MET A 1 -25.02 -2.75 -21.71
N GLU A 2 -24.94 -3.81 -22.51
CA GLU A 2 -24.65 -5.16 -22.00
C GLU A 2 -23.20 -5.23 -21.49
N ARG A 3 -23.01 -5.46 -20.18
CA ARG A 3 -21.68 -5.72 -19.62
C ARG A 3 -21.17 -7.07 -20.17
N ARG A 4 -20.21 -7.04 -21.10
CA ARG A 4 -19.51 -8.25 -21.57
C ARG A 4 -18.98 -9.03 -20.36
N LYS A 5 -19.27 -10.33 -20.30
CA LYS A 5 -18.83 -11.24 -19.23
C LYS A 5 -17.29 -11.15 -19.12
N GLY A 6 -16.78 -10.64 -18.01
CA GLY A 6 -15.34 -10.46 -17.76
C GLY A 6 -14.76 -9.08 -18.07
N TYR A 7 -15.55 -8.11 -18.56
CA TYR A 7 -15.08 -6.74 -18.71
C TYR A 7 -15.04 -6.03 -17.36
N ARG A 8 -13.82 -5.82 -16.86
CA ARG A 8 -13.56 -4.94 -15.72
C ARG A 8 -13.24 -3.53 -16.21
N PRO A 9 -13.97 -2.49 -15.75
CA PRO A 9 -13.71 -1.10 -16.11
C PRO A 9 -12.27 -0.66 -15.81
N GLU A 10 -11.74 0.26 -16.61
CA GLU A 10 -10.36 0.72 -16.46
C GLU A 10 -10.13 1.48 -15.14
N HIS A 11 -11.07 2.37 -14.76
CA HIS A 11 -10.99 3.11 -13.49
C HIS A 11 -10.90 2.17 -12.28
N GLU A 12 -11.64 1.06 -12.25
CA GLU A 12 -11.53 0.08 -11.17
C GLU A 12 -10.14 -0.56 -11.10
N ARG A 13 -9.46 -0.73 -12.23
CA ARG A 13 -8.09 -1.29 -12.26
C ARG A 13 -7.07 -0.28 -11.74
N LYS A 14 -7.24 1.00 -12.07
CA LYS A 14 -6.38 2.10 -11.58
C LYS A 14 -6.54 2.27 -10.07
N VAL A 15 -7.78 2.33 -9.56
CA VAL A 15 -8.05 2.37 -8.11
C VAL A 15 -7.43 1.17 -7.39
N ASP A 16 -7.58 -0.05 -7.92
CA ASP A 16 -6.90 -1.22 -7.33
C ASP A 16 -5.38 -1.07 -7.32
N HIS A 17 -4.81 -0.57 -8.41
CA HIS A 17 -3.37 -0.37 -8.52
C HIS A 17 -2.86 0.55 -7.42
N ASP A 18 -3.51 1.71 -7.23
CA ASP A 18 -3.10 2.68 -6.22
C ASP A 18 -3.31 2.17 -4.80
N LEU A 19 -4.45 1.55 -4.51
CA LEU A 19 -4.71 1.00 -3.16
C LEU A 19 -3.72 -0.12 -2.80
N PHE A 20 -3.30 -0.94 -3.75
CA PHE A 20 -2.24 -1.92 -3.50
C PHE A 20 -0.86 -1.30 -3.41
N ALA A 21 -0.55 -0.29 -4.22
CA ALA A 21 0.69 0.47 -4.12
C ALA A 21 0.79 1.20 -2.77
N TYR A 22 -0.31 1.74 -2.27
CA TYR A 22 -0.45 2.34 -0.95
C TYR A 22 -0.18 1.34 0.17
N ARG A 23 -0.82 0.15 0.13
CA ARG A 23 -0.50 -0.93 1.07
C ARG A 23 0.98 -1.32 1.02
N ASP A 24 1.53 -1.45 -0.18
CA ASP A 24 2.93 -1.85 -0.37
C ASP A 24 3.89 -0.75 0.08
N ALA A 25 3.52 0.54 -0.02
CA ALA A 25 4.30 1.67 0.48
C ALA A 25 4.56 1.57 1.98
N HIS A 26 3.52 1.29 2.79
CA HIS A 26 3.65 1.05 4.23
C HIS A 26 4.65 -0.07 4.54
N ARG A 27 4.56 -1.19 3.79
CA ARG A 27 5.51 -2.31 3.94
C ARG A 27 6.93 -1.92 3.53
N ILE A 28 7.08 -1.17 2.44
CA ILE A 28 8.38 -0.74 1.93
C ILE A 28 9.06 0.17 2.95
N ILE A 29 8.35 1.17 3.49
CA ILE A 29 8.91 2.08 4.52
C ILE A 29 9.47 1.26 5.68
N ARG A 30 8.68 0.32 6.23
CA ARG A 30 9.14 -0.53 7.33
C ARG A 30 10.43 -1.28 7.00
N VAL A 31 10.48 -1.95 5.85
CA VAL A 31 11.68 -2.71 5.42
C VAL A 31 12.89 -1.78 5.21
N GLN A 32 12.67 -0.58 4.69
CA GLN A 32 13.74 0.39 4.45
C GLN A 32 14.25 1.02 5.75
N GLN A 33 13.37 1.24 6.73
CA GLN A 33 13.77 1.68 8.07
C GLN A 33 14.64 0.63 8.78
N GLU A 34 14.29 -0.66 8.67
CA GLU A 34 15.11 -1.76 9.19
C GLU A 34 16.50 -1.78 8.53
N LYS A 35 16.57 -1.66 7.20
CA LYS A 35 17.84 -1.56 6.46
C LYS A 35 18.66 -0.33 6.85
N LEU A 36 18.01 0.81 7.03
CA LEU A 36 18.67 2.06 7.44
C LEU A 36 19.32 1.91 8.82
N ALA A 37 18.64 1.23 9.76
CA ALA A 37 19.18 0.93 11.08
C ALA A 37 20.45 0.05 10.98
N ASP A 38 20.40 -1.00 10.16
CA ASP A 38 21.55 -1.91 9.94
C ASP A 38 22.74 -1.19 9.29
N LEU A 39 22.49 -0.34 8.30
CA LEU A 39 23.53 0.46 7.63
C LEU A 39 24.18 1.46 8.59
N ARG A 40 23.39 2.13 9.44
CA ARG A 40 23.91 3.05 10.46
C ARG A 40 24.76 2.33 11.51
N LEU A 41 24.37 1.12 11.92
CA LEU A 41 25.19 0.27 12.81
C LEU A 41 26.50 -0.15 12.15
N THR A 42 26.46 -0.50 10.86
CA THR A 42 27.65 -0.89 10.09
C THR A 42 28.59 0.29 9.86
N GLY A 43 28.05 1.46 9.53
CA GLY A 43 28.82 2.70 9.39
C GLY A 43 29.57 3.06 10.67
N ARG A 44 28.92 2.98 11.84
CA ARG A 44 29.58 3.18 13.14
C ARG A 44 30.75 2.23 13.39
N LYS A 45 30.63 0.96 12.98
CA LYS A 45 31.72 -0.01 13.08
C LYS A 45 32.87 0.32 12.13
N MET A 46 32.58 0.77 10.91
CA MET A 46 33.61 1.17 9.94
C MET A 46 34.37 2.41 10.41
N THR A 47 33.68 3.45 10.89
CA THR A 47 34.35 4.66 11.42
C THR A 47 35.29 4.34 12.60
N ALA A 48 34.86 3.46 13.52
CA ALA A 48 35.73 2.99 14.60
C ALA A 48 36.94 2.17 14.13
N THR A 49 36.90 1.61 12.90
CA THR A 49 38.01 0.86 12.30
C THR A 49 38.90 1.77 11.43
N TYR A 50 38.36 2.87 10.90
CA TYR A 50 39.02 3.76 9.95
C TYR A 50 39.89 4.85 10.61
N GLU A 51 39.84 5.03 11.93
CA GLU A 51 40.72 5.99 12.64
C GLU A 51 42.21 5.64 12.59
N LEU A 52 42.63 4.52 11.97
CA LEU A 52 44.04 4.14 11.85
C LEU A 52 44.36 3.49 10.48
N SER A 53 44.59 4.30 9.45
CA SER A 53 45.48 3.90 8.34
C SER A 53 45.93 5.12 7.51
N GLU A 54 46.84 5.92 8.07
CA GLU A 54 47.60 6.88 7.29
C GLU A 54 48.61 6.12 6.40
N GLY A 55 48.35 6.05 5.09
CA GLY A 55 49.37 5.70 4.10
C GLY A 55 48.89 4.80 2.96
N GLY A 56 48.38 5.40 1.87
CA GLY A 56 48.10 4.67 0.63
C GLY A 56 48.13 5.58 -0.60
N ARG A 57 48.89 5.20 -1.63
CA ARG A 57 49.13 5.95 -2.87
C ARG A 57 47.86 6.10 -3.71
N GLY A 58 47.70 7.29 -4.30
CA GLY A 58 46.48 7.79 -4.94
C GLY A 58 46.03 7.06 -6.21
N GLY A 59 44.73 6.78 -6.21
CA GLY A 59 43.83 6.55 -7.35
C GLY A 59 42.40 6.87 -6.86
N PRO A 60 41.39 7.03 -7.75
CA PRO A 60 40.01 7.26 -7.32
C PRO A 60 39.53 6.03 -6.57
N THR A 61 39.67 6.08 -5.25
CA THR A 61 39.30 5.03 -4.33
C THR A 61 37.86 5.35 -3.98
N ASN A 62 36.90 4.57 -4.50
CA ASN A 62 35.54 4.65 -3.98
C ASN A 62 35.63 4.23 -2.52
N TYR A 63 35.61 5.19 -1.60
CA TYR A 63 35.72 4.89 -0.19
C TYR A 63 34.46 4.12 0.21
N PRO A 64 34.58 2.98 0.93
CA PRO A 64 33.42 2.22 1.39
C PRO A 64 32.40 3.09 2.15
N GLU A 65 32.88 4.14 2.83
CA GLU A 65 32.08 5.14 3.53
C GLU A 65 31.24 6.01 2.59
N GLU A 66 31.79 6.49 1.47
CA GLU A 66 31.06 7.26 0.45
C GLU A 66 29.94 6.42 -0.16
N THR A 67 30.21 5.14 -0.42
CA THR A 67 29.20 4.19 -0.92
C THR A 67 28.10 3.93 0.11
N LEU A 68 28.44 3.93 1.40
CA LEU A 68 27.48 3.80 2.51
C LEU A 68 26.60 5.04 2.65
N ALA A 69 27.20 6.23 2.56
CA ALA A 69 26.48 7.51 2.63
C ALA A 69 25.49 7.68 1.46
N ILE A 70 25.88 7.31 0.24
CA ILE A 70 24.98 7.31 -0.93
C ILE A 70 23.78 6.38 -0.68
N LYS A 71 24.02 5.14 -0.23
CA LYS A 71 22.93 4.18 0.06
C LYS A 71 21.98 4.67 1.15
N ILE A 72 22.51 5.30 2.19
CA ILE A 72 21.70 5.90 3.26
C ILE A 72 20.78 6.97 2.67
N THR A 73 21.33 7.88 1.86
CA THR A 73 20.58 8.96 1.22
C THR A 73 19.49 8.41 0.29
N GLU A 74 19.81 7.42 -0.55
CA GLU A 74 18.84 6.78 -1.45
C GLU A 74 17.68 6.11 -0.70
N ILE A 75 17.97 5.50 0.45
CA ILE A 75 16.97 4.88 1.32
C ILE A 75 16.08 5.94 1.97
N GLU A 76 16.68 7.03 2.47
CA GLU A 76 15.96 8.16 3.07
C GLU A 76 15.03 8.83 2.04
N ASP A 77 15.52 9.10 0.83
CA ASP A 77 14.73 9.65 -0.28
C ASP A 77 13.59 8.72 -0.70
N LEU A 78 13.81 7.40 -0.65
CA LEU A 78 12.76 6.43 -0.94
C LEU A 78 11.69 6.41 0.16
N ILE A 79 12.09 6.47 1.44
CA ILE A 79 11.16 6.56 2.56
C ILE A 79 10.31 7.83 2.44
N GLN A 80 10.93 8.98 2.19
CA GLN A 80 10.22 10.26 2.07
C GLN A 80 9.19 10.21 0.94
N ARG A 81 9.59 9.80 -0.28
CA ARG A 81 8.66 9.68 -1.42
C ARG A 81 7.50 8.73 -1.15
N LYS A 82 7.72 7.68 -0.35
CA LYS A 82 6.64 6.75 0.02
C LYS A 82 5.75 7.31 1.10
N GLN A 83 6.29 8.11 2.03
CA GLN A 83 5.50 8.82 3.03
C GLN A 83 4.60 9.86 2.36
N ASP A 84 5.15 10.70 1.47
CA ASP A 84 4.38 11.71 0.72
C ASP A 84 3.23 11.06 -0.07
N TYR A 85 3.48 9.89 -0.65
CA TYR A 85 2.46 9.12 -1.36
C TYR A 85 1.37 8.57 -0.42
N ILE A 86 1.75 8.09 0.77
CA ILE A 86 0.80 7.62 1.79
C ILE A 86 -0.09 8.78 2.23
N ASP A 87 0.52 9.91 2.58
CA ASP A 87 -0.19 11.09 3.07
C ASP A 87 -1.19 11.60 2.02
N ALA A 88 -0.78 11.69 0.76
CA ALA A 88 -1.66 12.08 -0.34
C ALA A 88 -2.85 11.13 -0.54
N ILE A 89 -2.63 9.81 -0.46
CA ILE A 89 -3.71 8.83 -0.60
C ILE A 89 -4.62 8.83 0.64
N ASP A 90 -4.07 9.05 1.83
CA ASP A 90 -4.84 9.14 3.08
C ASP A 90 -5.80 10.33 3.06
N GLU A 91 -5.34 11.49 2.59
CA GLU A 91 -6.20 12.67 2.38
C GLU A 91 -7.33 12.37 1.39
N ILE A 92 -7.01 11.75 0.24
CA ILE A 92 -8.01 11.37 -0.76
C ILE A 92 -9.03 10.37 -0.19
N ILE A 93 -8.59 9.38 0.58
CA ILE A 93 -9.48 8.41 1.23
C ILE A 93 -10.37 9.11 2.27
N ALA A 94 -9.81 10.02 3.07
CA ALA A 94 -10.56 10.74 4.09
C ALA A 94 -11.68 11.61 3.47
N ASP A 95 -11.37 12.30 2.37
CA ASP A 95 -12.31 13.17 1.67
C ASP A 95 -13.36 12.39 0.87
N ALA A 96 -12.95 11.34 0.14
CA ALA A 96 -13.84 10.55 -0.69
C ALA A 96 -14.71 9.57 0.13
N LEU A 97 -14.20 9.08 1.26
CA LEU A 97 -14.86 8.10 2.13
C LEU A 97 -14.94 8.64 3.58
N PRO A 98 -15.75 9.68 3.82
CA PRO A 98 -15.87 10.27 5.15
C PRO A 98 -16.51 9.32 6.17
N GLU A 99 -17.36 8.39 5.73
CA GLU A 99 -18.02 7.39 6.56
C GLU A 99 -17.02 6.32 7.07
N ALA A 100 -17.01 6.08 8.38
CA ALA A 100 -16.06 5.17 9.01
C ALA A 100 -16.20 3.72 8.50
N GLU A 101 -17.42 3.29 8.16
CA GLU A 101 -17.72 1.97 7.65
C GLU A 101 -17.11 1.75 6.26
N TYR A 102 -17.05 2.78 5.41
CA TYR A 102 -16.39 2.67 4.10
C TYR A 102 -14.87 2.56 4.25
N ARG A 103 -14.27 3.30 5.19
CA ARG A 103 -12.85 3.13 5.54
C ARG A 103 -12.55 1.74 6.10
N GLN A 104 -13.43 1.21 6.95
CA GLN A 104 -13.31 -0.15 7.47
C GLN A 104 -13.42 -1.19 6.35
N PHE A 105 -14.37 -1.03 5.43
CA PHE A 105 -14.48 -1.90 4.25
C PHE A 105 -13.20 -1.86 3.42
N LEU A 106 -12.66 -0.66 3.17
CA LEU A 106 -11.44 -0.47 2.39
C LEU A 106 -10.25 -1.20 3.05
N GLN A 107 -10.08 -1.01 4.36
CA GLN A 107 -9.07 -1.67 5.17
C GLN A 107 -9.15 -3.19 5.00
N LEU A 108 -10.33 -3.79 5.22
CA LEU A 108 -10.52 -5.23 5.16
C LEU A 108 -10.32 -5.81 3.75
N TYR A 109 -10.82 -5.13 2.73
CA TYR A 109 -10.82 -5.65 1.36
C TYR A 109 -9.48 -5.45 0.63
N TRP A 110 -8.86 -4.26 0.73
CA TRP A 110 -7.62 -3.94 0.00
C TRP A 110 -6.35 -4.04 0.85
N LEU A 111 -6.41 -3.62 2.11
CA LEU A 111 -5.20 -3.43 2.92
C LEU A 111 -4.83 -4.68 3.73
N THR A 112 -5.82 -5.43 4.24
CA THR A 112 -5.58 -6.70 4.94
C THR A 112 -5.23 -7.85 3.99
N CYS A 113 -5.76 -7.83 2.76
CA CYS A 113 -5.59 -8.92 1.81
C CYS A 113 -4.47 -8.64 0.80
N SER A 114 -3.80 -9.70 0.33
CA SER A 114 -2.82 -9.60 -0.76
C SER A 114 -3.50 -9.26 -2.10
N ARG A 115 -2.74 -8.64 -3.02
CA ARG A 115 -3.19 -8.38 -4.40
C ARG A 115 -3.58 -9.66 -5.15
N HIS A 116 -3.02 -10.80 -4.73
CA HIS A 116 -3.30 -12.13 -5.31
C HIS A 116 -4.43 -12.87 -4.58
N THR A 117 -4.91 -12.37 -3.44
CA THR A 117 -6.02 -12.97 -2.71
C THR A 117 -7.28 -12.94 -3.59
N PRO A 118 -7.93 -14.09 -3.84
CA PRO A 118 -9.14 -14.14 -4.64
C PRO A 118 -10.27 -13.27 -4.05
N ILE A 119 -11.08 -12.66 -4.91
CA ILE A 119 -12.22 -11.80 -4.49
C ILE A 119 -13.12 -12.51 -3.49
N ARG A 120 -13.36 -13.82 -3.68
CA ARG A 120 -14.18 -14.63 -2.76
C ARG A 120 -13.62 -14.65 -1.34
N MET A 121 -12.29 -14.69 -1.18
CA MET A 121 -11.65 -14.67 0.14
C MET A 121 -11.67 -13.27 0.75
N ARG A 122 -11.37 -12.23 -0.03
CA ARG A 122 -11.47 -10.83 0.45
C ARG A 122 -12.87 -10.50 0.95
N MET A 123 -13.88 -10.91 0.19
CA MET A 123 -15.27 -10.77 0.56
C MET A 123 -15.60 -11.57 1.82
N ALA A 124 -15.05 -12.77 2.02
CA ALA A 124 -15.25 -13.52 3.26
C ALA A 124 -14.67 -12.76 4.47
N THR A 125 -13.49 -12.14 4.33
CA THR A 125 -12.89 -11.28 5.38
C THR A 125 -13.79 -10.09 5.69
N VAL A 126 -14.30 -9.39 4.67
CA VAL A 126 -15.23 -8.28 4.88
C VAL A 126 -16.52 -8.74 5.58
N LEU A 127 -17.14 -9.81 5.10
CA LEU A 127 -18.42 -10.28 5.64
C LEU A 127 -18.30 -10.87 7.05
N ALA A 128 -17.12 -11.32 7.46
CA ALA A 128 -16.88 -11.77 8.83
C ALA A 128 -16.97 -10.59 9.83
N GLU A 129 -16.41 -9.44 9.46
CA GLU A 129 -16.36 -8.24 10.31
C GLU A 129 -17.55 -7.30 10.08
N MET A 130 -18.13 -7.29 8.88
CA MET A 130 -19.24 -6.45 8.45
C MET A 130 -20.43 -7.32 7.98
N PRO A 131 -21.01 -8.15 8.87
CA PRO A 131 -22.03 -9.13 8.50
C PRO A 131 -23.34 -8.50 8.03
N PHE A 132 -23.59 -7.22 8.35
CA PHE A 132 -24.77 -6.50 7.86
C PHE A 132 -24.78 -6.33 6.33
N LEU A 133 -23.62 -6.45 5.67
CA LEU A 133 -23.50 -6.47 4.21
C LEU A 133 -23.94 -7.80 3.59
N GLU A 134 -24.13 -8.84 4.40
CA GLU A 134 -24.74 -10.10 3.97
C GLU A 134 -26.26 -10.01 4.12
N TYR A 135 -26.97 -9.87 3.00
CA TYR A 135 -28.43 -10.01 3.01
C TYR A 135 -28.80 -11.49 3.00
N VAL A 136 -29.43 -11.96 4.08
CA VAL A 136 -30.02 -13.30 4.15
C VAL A 136 -31.51 -13.21 3.84
N ASP A 137 -31.92 -13.66 2.65
CA ASP A 137 -33.34 -13.85 2.35
C ASP A 137 -33.84 -15.05 3.17
N ARG A 138 -34.46 -14.77 4.32
CA ARG A 138 -35.01 -15.78 5.23
C ARG A 138 -36.11 -16.63 4.58
N ARG A 139 -36.78 -16.15 3.53
CA ARG A 139 -37.87 -16.89 2.85
C ARG A 139 -37.34 -17.86 1.80
N ARG A 140 -36.16 -17.60 1.22
CA ARG A 140 -35.58 -18.42 0.15
C ARG A 140 -34.31 -19.17 0.57
N CYS A 141 -33.87 -19.02 1.82
CA CYS A 141 -32.59 -19.54 2.32
C CYS A 141 -31.41 -19.23 1.40
N ARG A 142 -31.47 -18.10 0.66
CA ARG A 142 -30.43 -17.68 -0.28
C ARG A 142 -29.76 -16.43 0.26
N ARG A 143 -28.43 -16.49 0.37
CA ARG A 143 -27.58 -15.34 0.67
C ARG A 143 -27.46 -14.49 -0.59
N ARG A 144 -28.01 -13.28 -0.59
CA ARG A 144 -27.73 -12.29 -1.63
C ARG A 144 -26.61 -11.40 -1.15
N ARG A 145 -25.64 -11.17 -2.03
CA ARG A 145 -24.45 -10.36 -1.74
C ARG A 145 -24.54 -8.98 -2.41
N ASP A 146 -25.77 -8.58 -2.73
CA ASP A 146 -26.06 -7.38 -3.52
C ASP A 146 -25.50 -6.15 -2.79
N GLN A 147 -25.69 -6.04 -1.47
CA GLN A 147 -25.13 -4.94 -0.66
C GLN A 147 -23.60 -4.89 -0.65
N PHE A 148 -22.91 -6.04 -0.54
CA PHE A 148 -21.45 -6.07 -0.62
C PHE A 148 -20.94 -5.49 -1.95
N TYR A 149 -21.54 -5.92 -3.07
CA TYR A 149 -21.13 -5.44 -4.39
C TYR A 149 -21.53 -3.97 -4.61
N ASP A 150 -22.67 -3.54 -4.07
CA ASP A 150 -23.09 -2.14 -4.13
C ASP A 150 -22.11 -1.24 -3.38
N TRP A 151 -21.68 -1.64 -2.18
CA TRP A 151 -20.66 -0.93 -1.40
C TRP A 151 -19.33 -0.89 -2.13
N ARG A 152 -18.86 -2.04 -2.64
CA ARG A 152 -17.64 -2.12 -3.44
C ARG A 152 -17.69 -1.18 -4.64
N ASN A 153 -18.81 -1.15 -5.37
CA ASN A 153 -18.97 -0.29 -6.54
C ASN A 153 -19.01 1.20 -6.17
N ARG A 154 -19.69 1.57 -5.07
CA ARG A 154 -19.70 2.96 -4.57
C ARG A 154 -18.31 3.43 -4.16
N ILE A 155 -17.54 2.59 -3.47
CA ILE A 155 -16.15 2.90 -3.09
C ILE A 155 -15.30 3.10 -4.33
N TYR A 156 -15.38 2.21 -5.34
CA TYR A 156 -14.66 2.41 -6.59
C TYR A 156 -15.01 3.72 -7.27
N GLN A 157 -16.31 4.04 -7.35
CA GLN A 157 -16.75 5.24 -8.03
C GLN A 157 -16.24 6.50 -7.33
N ARG A 158 -16.42 6.60 -6.00
CA ARG A 158 -15.96 7.75 -5.22
C ARG A 158 -14.44 7.92 -5.30
N LEU A 159 -13.68 6.84 -5.16
CA LEU A 159 -12.22 6.91 -5.27
C LEU A 159 -11.75 7.22 -6.70
N ALA A 160 -12.42 6.68 -7.71
CA ALA A 160 -12.09 6.97 -9.09
C ALA A 160 -12.39 8.44 -9.45
N GLU A 161 -13.49 9.02 -8.96
CA GLU A 161 -13.78 10.45 -9.11
C GLU A 161 -12.71 11.29 -8.40
N ALA A 162 -12.35 10.96 -7.16
CA ALA A 162 -11.35 11.71 -6.39
C ALA A 162 -9.93 11.62 -6.98
N LEU A 163 -9.57 10.49 -7.60
CA LEU A 163 -8.29 10.28 -8.28
C LEU A 163 -8.26 10.76 -9.73
N GLY A 164 -9.37 11.28 -10.27
CA GLY A 164 -9.46 11.77 -11.65
C GLY A 164 -9.45 10.66 -12.71
N TYR A 165 -9.98 9.48 -12.40
CA TYR A 165 -10.10 8.34 -13.32
C TYR A 165 -11.46 8.22 -13.99
N LEU A 166 -12.42 9.04 -13.56
CA LEU A 166 -13.76 9.23 -14.14
C LEU A 166 -13.93 10.68 -14.56
#